data_AF-A0A7C2F358-F1
#
_entry.id   AF-A0A7C2F358-F1
#
_cell.length_a   1.000
_cell.length_b   1.000
_cell.length_c   1.000
_cell.angle_alpha   90.00
_cell.angle_beta   90.00
_cell.angle_gamma   90.00
#
_symmetry.space_group_name_H-M   'P 1'
#
loop_
_entity.id
_entity.type
_entity.pdbx_description
1 polymer ?
#
loop_
_entity_poly.entity_id
_entity_poly.type
_entity_poly.pdbx_seq_one_letter_code
_entity_poly.pdbx_strand_id
1 'polypeptide(L)'
;VLAALRLKRLANEIGEIVSGRAVHPISCVPGGFTKVPSEKELAALKEKIIKEGLPDANFVIDVVASLADKIPQFERETEYISVYNDKEYGLYDGVIRSSDTGDTPVENYLDVTNEFVVPHSTSKHAKFNRSSYFVGALARFNNSYNLLKKEAKDVAAKLGLSAPNFNPYMNTVAQVVEVVHCVLDTINLIDTLLEKGIKNEKPNQEPTKYGRGIATTEVPRGILFHDYTYNRQGMIETANCIIPTGQNLANIDDDMKKLVPEIIDEGKEKITHKLEMLVRAYDPCISCSVHMLDVTFEE
;
A
#
# COMPACT_ATOMS: atom_id res chain seq x y z
N VAL A 1 -10.95 -5.14 19.54
CA VAL A 1 -11.95 -4.40 18.73
C VAL A 1 -11.90 -2.89 18.97
N LEU A 2 -12.05 -2.39 20.21
CA LEU A 2 -12.10 -0.94 20.47
C LEU A 2 -10.84 -0.17 20.02
N ALA A 3 -9.63 -0.69 20.29
CA ALA A 3 -8.39 -0.06 19.85
C ALA A 3 -8.32 0.08 18.31
N ALA A 4 -8.67 -0.98 17.57
CA ALA A 4 -8.72 -0.94 16.11
C ALA A 4 -9.74 0.10 15.57
N LEU A 5 -10.92 0.22 16.20
CA LEU A 5 -11.91 1.23 15.84
C LEU A 5 -11.42 2.66 16.13
N ARG A 6 -10.70 2.87 17.23
CA ARG A 6 -10.09 4.16 17.56
C ARG A 6 -8.96 4.54 16.61
N LEU A 7 -8.09 3.59 16.23
CA LEU A 7 -7.08 3.80 15.20
C LEU A 7 -7.70 4.16 13.86
N LYS A 8 -8.76 3.44 13.44
CA LYS A 8 -9.52 3.79 12.23
C LYS A 8 -10.12 5.19 12.32
N ARG A 9 -10.70 5.55 13.47
CA ARG A 9 -11.26 6.90 13.69
C ARG A 9 -10.16 7.96 13.60
N LEU A 10 -9.00 7.73 14.21
CA LEU A 10 -7.86 8.63 14.14
C LEU A 10 -7.38 8.81 12.69
N ALA A 11 -7.27 7.73 11.91
CA ALA A 11 -6.92 7.80 10.49
C ALA A 11 -7.96 8.62 9.68
N ASN A 12 -9.25 8.43 9.97
CA ASN A 12 -10.32 9.21 9.35
C ASN A 12 -10.21 10.71 9.68
N GLU A 13 -9.92 11.05 10.95
CA GLU A 13 -9.76 12.44 11.39
C GLU A 13 -8.53 13.10 10.74
N ILE A 14 -7.42 12.36 10.57
CA ILE A 14 -6.26 12.82 9.77
C ILE A 14 -6.73 13.17 8.35
N GLY A 15 -7.50 12.27 7.73
CA GLY A 15 -8.11 12.50 6.42
C GLY A 15 -9.00 13.75 6.38
N GLU A 16 -9.86 13.97 7.38
CA GLU A 16 -10.73 15.15 7.45
C GLU A 16 -9.93 16.45 7.56
N ILE A 17 -8.89 16.47 8.39
CA ILE A 17 -8.05 17.66 8.63
C ILE A 17 -7.21 17.99 7.39
N VAL A 18 -6.56 17.00 6.78
CA VAL A 18 -5.59 17.21 5.70
C VAL A 18 -6.27 17.21 4.32
N SER A 19 -7.24 16.33 4.14
CA SER A 19 -7.82 16.00 2.82
C SER A 19 -9.27 16.48 2.63
N GLY A 20 -9.85 17.07 3.69
CA GLY A 20 -11.20 17.64 3.73
C GLY A 20 -12.33 16.62 4.00
N ARG A 21 -12.08 15.33 3.81
CA ARG A 21 -13.04 14.24 4.05
C ARG A 21 -12.31 12.98 4.53
N ALA A 22 -12.96 12.19 5.38
CA ALA A 22 -12.42 10.88 5.79
C ALA A 22 -12.36 9.86 4.64
N VAL A 23 -13.28 9.97 3.68
CA VAL A 23 -13.41 9.07 2.53
C VAL A 23 -13.65 9.90 1.28
N HIS A 24 -12.97 9.57 0.19
CA HIS A 24 -12.92 10.34 -1.06
C HIS A 24 -12.40 11.77 -0.81
N PRO A 25 -11.08 11.93 -0.57
CA PRO A 25 -10.46 13.22 -0.31
C PRO A 25 -10.75 14.21 -1.44
N ILE A 26 -10.90 15.50 -1.10
CA ILE A 26 -11.30 16.55 -2.05
C ILE A 26 -10.36 17.78 -2.04
N SER A 27 -9.41 17.85 -1.10
CA SER A 27 -8.52 19.01 -1.04
C SER A 27 -7.37 18.95 -2.04
N CYS A 28 -6.91 17.76 -2.41
CA CYS A 28 -5.84 17.57 -3.39
C CYS A 28 -6.34 17.91 -4.79
N VAL A 29 -5.73 18.92 -5.42
CA VAL A 29 -6.07 19.41 -6.76
C VAL A 29 -4.80 19.63 -7.57
N PRO A 30 -4.87 19.79 -8.91
CA PRO A 30 -3.71 20.19 -9.68
C PRO A 30 -3.06 21.45 -9.08
N GLY A 31 -1.75 21.38 -8.85
CA GLY A 31 -0.96 22.48 -8.30
C GLY A 31 -1.00 22.64 -6.78
N GLY A 32 -1.63 21.73 -6.01
CA GLY A 32 -1.51 21.72 -4.54
C GLY A 32 -2.81 21.37 -3.81
N PHE A 33 -3.14 22.15 -2.79
CA PHE A 33 -4.29 21.91 -1.90
C PHE A 33 -5.27 23.09 -1.92
N THR A 34 -6.57 22.81 -1.93
CA THR A 34 -7.61 23.87 -1.83
C THR A 34 -7.73 24.45 -0.42
N LYS A 35 -7.33 23.67 0.59
CA LYS A 35 -7.22 24.07 1.99
C LYS A 35 -6.05 23.33 2.62
N VAL A 36 -5.27 24.06 3.41
CA VAL A 36 -4.21 23.49 4.26
C VAL A 36 -4.67 23.52 5.73
N PRO A 37 -4.25 22.56 6.56
CA PRO A 37 -4.55 22.58 7.99
C PRO A 37 -3.87 23.77 8.69
N SER A 38 -4.48 24.28 9.74
CA SER A 38 -3.86 25.27 10.63
C SER A 38 -2.83 24.63 11.57
N GLU A 39 -1.89 25.41 12.06
CA GLU A 39 -0.90 24.96 13.05
C GLU A 39 -1.56 24.41 14.31
N LYS A 40 -2.69 25.02 14.74
CA LYS A 40 -3.47 24.55 15.89
C LYS A 40 -4.10 23.17 15.63
N GLU A 41 -4.65 22.94 14.44
CA GLU A 41 -5.20 21.63 14.06
C GLU A 41 -4.10 20.57 14.03
N LEU A 42 -2.93 20.87 13.45
CA LEU A 42 -1.79 19.95 13.43
C LEU A 42 -1.26 19.64 14.83
N ALA A 43 -1.11 20.65 15.70
CA ALA A 43 -0.64 20.45 17.07
C ALA A 43 -1.62 19.58 17.88
N ALA A 44 -2.93 19.83 17.78
CA ALA A 44 -3.94 19.01 18.42
C ALA A 44 -3.97 17.57 17.88
N LEU A 45 -3.78 17.41 16.57
CA LEU A 45 -3.69 16.10 15.94
C LEU A 45 -2.47 15.32 16.44
N LYS A 46 -1.29 15.95 16.50
CA LYS A 46 -0.08 15.34 17.05
C LYS A 46 -0.29 14.91 18.50
N GLU A 47 -0.86 15.77 19.34
CA GLU A 47 -1.16 15.44 20.73
C GLU A 47 -2.06 14.18 20.83
N LYS A 48 -3.08 14.10 19.98
CA LYS A 48 -3.99 12.96 19.93
C LYS A 48 -3.31 11.68 19.45
N ILE A 49 -2.46 11.77 18.42
CA ILE A 49 -1.66 10.63 17.95
C ILE A 49 -0.78 10.09 19.08
N ILE A 50 -0.15 10.97 19.85
CA ILE A 50 0.72 10.57 20.98
C ILE A 50 -0.09 9.95 22.13
N LYS A 51 -1.22 10.57 22.51
CA LYS A 51 -2.00 10.16 23.67
C LYS A 51 -2.93 8.97 23.42
N GLU A 52 -3.45 8.82 22.20
CA GLU A 52 -4.41 7.77 21.83
C GLU A 52 -3.83 6.80 20.81
N GLY A 53 -3.21 7.32 19.74
CA GLY A 53 -2.73 6.51 18.61
C GLY A 53 -1.60 5.55 18.98
N LEU A 54 -0.56 6.03 19.66
CA LEU A 54 0.57 5.20 20.09
C LEU A 54 0.16 4.09 21.07
N PRO A 55 -0.64 4.35 22.13
CA PRO A 55 -1.15 3.29 22.98
C PRO A 55 -1.98 2.24 22.25
N ASP A 56 -2.86 2.67 21.33
CA ASP A 56 -3.67 1.72 20.56
C ASP A 56 -2.84 0.91 19.56
N ALA A 57 -1.81 1.50 18.94
CA ALA A 57 -0.87 0.79 18.09
C ALA A 57 -0.08 -0.27 18.90
N ASN A 58 0.42 0.09 20.09
CA ASN A 58 1.09 -0.86 20.99
C ASN A 58 0.16 -2.01 21.41
N PHE A 59 -1.11 -1.73 21.69
CA PHE A 59 -2.08 -2.79 21.98
C PHE A 59 -2.25 -3.75 20.79
N VAL A 60 -2.30 -3.23 19.56
CA VAL A 60 -2.37 -4.08 18.35
C VAL A 60 -1.12 -4.94 18.21
N ILE A 61 0.07 -4.38 18.47
CA ILE A 61 1.33 -5.13 18.48
C ILE A 61 1.26 -6.29 19.47
N ASP A 62 0.78 -6.05 20.69
CA ASP A 62 0.68 -7.09 21.72
C ASP A 62 -0.33 -8.19 21.34
N VAL A 63 -1.45 -7.83 20.71
CA VAL A 63 -2.41 -8.80 20.16
C VAL A 63 -1.76 -9.66 19.09
N VAL A 64 -1.03 -9.06 18.14
CA VAL A 64 -0.36 -9.80 17.05
C VAL A 64 0.75 -10.69 17.62
N ALA A 65 1.52 -10.20 18.59
CA ALA A 65 2.53 -10.98 19.29
C ALA A 65 1.91 -12.21 20.00
N SER A 66 0.72 -12.04 20.61
CA SER A 66 0.01 -13.15 21.27
C SER A 66 -0.50 -14.23 20.31
N LEU A 67 -0.54 -13.94 19.01
CA LEU A 67 -0.96 -14.85 17.95
C LEU A 67 0.20 -15.35 17.08
N ALA A 68 1.44 -14.99 17.42
CA ALA A 68 2.61 -15.32 16.60
C ALA A 68 2.77 -16.82 16.36
N ASP A 69 2.45 -17.66 17.34
CA ASP A 69 2.48 -19.13 17.24
C ASP A 69 1.35 -19.71 16.36
N LYS A 70 0.34 -18.89 16.03
CA LYS A 70 -0.79 -19.27 15.17
C LYS A 70 -0.62 -18.85 13.71
N ILE A 71 0.41 -18.06 13.40
CA ILE A 71 0.69 -17.66 12.01
C ILE A 71 1.13 -18.91 11.24
N PRO A 72 0.44 -19.27 10.13
CA PRO A 72 0.80 -20.44 9.35
C PRO A 72 2.24 -20.33 8.84
N GLN A 73 2.96 -21.45 8.94
CA GLN A 73 4.31 -21.58 8.40
C GLN A 73 4.21 -22.07 6.97
N PHE A 74 4.51 -21.19 6.04
CA PHE A 74 4.53 -21.45 4.61
C PHE A 74 5.51 -20.47 3.99
N GLU A 75 6.42 -20.94 3.16
CA GLU A 75 7.36 -20.06 2.46
C GLU A 75 7.35 -20.38 0.98
N ARG A 76 7.29 -19.35 0.14
CA ARG A 76 7.61 -19.48 -1.28
C ARG A 76 8.36 -18.23 -1.69
N GLU A 77 9.64 -18.42 -2.01
CA GLU A 77 10.43 -17.33 -2.54
C GLU A 77 9.83 -16.81 -3.85
N THR A 78 9.66 -15.49 -3.94
CA THR A 78 9.12 -14.80 -5.10
C THR A 78 9.80 -13.44 -5.23
N GLU A 79 9.54 -12.74 -6.32
CA GLU A 79 9.99 -11.38 -6.54
C GLU A 79 9.11 -10.40 -5.77
N TYR A 80 9.68 -9.37 -5.14
CA TYR A 80 8.96 -8.34 -4.41
C TYR A 80 9.11 -6.99 -5.09
N ILE A 81 7.99 -6.35 -5.40
CA ILE A 81 7.97 -5.05 -6.07
C ILE A 81 7.34 -4.00 -5.15
N SER A 82 8.03 -2.88 -5.00
CA SER A 82 7.54 -1.73 -4.24
C SER A 82 8.06 -0.41 -4.79
N VAL A 83 7.52 0.71 -4.31
CA VAL A 83 8.20 2.00 -4.41
C VAL A 83 9.44 1.97 -3.50
N TYR A 84 10.51 2.61 -3.97
CA TYR A 84 11.75 2.78 -3.21
C TYR A 84 12.26 4.21 -3.31
N ASN A 85 12.70 4.72 -2.17
CA ASN A 85 13.36 6.01 -2.03
C ASN A 85 14.66 5.77 -1.25
N ASP A 86 15.74 6.49 -1.57
CA ASP A 86 17.03 6.32 -0.91
C ASP A 86 17.11 7.00 0.47
N LYS A 87 16.13 7.85 0.81
CA LYS A 87 16.11 8.68 2.03
C LYS A 87 15.04 8.30 3.04
N GLU A 88 13.91 7.78 2.57
CA GLU A 88 12.75 7.48 3.43
C GLU A 88 12.12 6.11 3.08
N TYR A 89 11.30 5.59 3.97
CA TYR A 89 10.58 4.35 3.74
C TYR A 89 9.53 4.59 2.64
N GLY A 90 9.91 4.28 1.38
CA GLY A 90 9.28 4.72 0.14
C GLY A 90 7.79 4.39 0.03
N LEU A 91 6.94 5.22 0.66
CA LEU A 91 5.49 5.12 0.60
C LEU A 91 4.89 6.12 -0.39
N TYR A 92 5.48 7.30 -0.53
CA TYR A 92 4.89 8.40 -1.29
C TYR A 92 5.51 8.57 -2.68
N ASP A 93 6.82 8.79 -2.74
CA ASP A 93 7.56 9.10 -3.98
C ASP A 93 8.85 8.28 -4.08
N GLY A 94 9.27 7.98 -5.30
CA GLY A 94 10.47 7.19 -5.57
C GLY A 94 10.46 6.48 -6.93
N VAL A 95 11.29 5.45 -7.04
CA VAL A 95 11.42 4.58 -8.21
C VAL A 95 10.73 3.24 -7.95
N ILE A 96 10.50 2.45 -8.99
CA ILE A 96 10.01 1.08 -8.86
C ILE A 96 11.20 0.20 -8.50
N ARG A 97 11.18 -0.49 -7.36
CA ARG A 97 12.21 -1.44 -6.95
C ARG A 97 11.68 -2.87 -7.00
N SER A 98 12.38 -3.71 -7.75
CA SER A 98 12.30 -5.17 -7.68
C SER A 98 13.42 -5.72 -6.78
N SER A 99 13.08 -6.72 -5.96
CA SER A 99 14.06 -7.48 -5.17
C SER A 99 15.04 -8.28 -6.02
N ASP A 100 14.69 -8.58 -7.28
CA ASP A 100 15.48 -9.40 -8.19
C ASP A 100 16.33 -8.56 -9.14
N THR A 101 15.77 -7.47 -9.69
CA THR A 101 16.36 -6.74 -10.81
C THR A 101 16.77 -5.30 -10.47
N GLY A 102 16.40 -4.80 -9.29
CA GLY A 102 16.78 -3.47 -8.83
C GLY A 102 15.79 -2.38 -9.25
N ASP A 103 16.31 -1.18 -9.56
CA ASP A 103 15.49 0.02 -9.77
C ASP A 103 15.09 0.22 -11.22
N THR A 104 13.84 0.60 -11.44
CA THR A 104 13.28 1.01 -12.71
C THR A 104 12.59 2.38 -12.57
N PRO A 105 12.85 3.35 -13.46
CA PRO A 105 12.12 4.62 -13.48
C PRO A 105 10.62 4.40 -13.65
N VAL A 106 9.81 5.26 -13.02
CA VAL A 106 8.35 5.14 -13.01
C VAL A 106 7.76 5.19 -14.42
N GLU A 107 8.39 5.93 -15.33
CA GLU A 107 7.98 6.06 -16.72
C GLU A 107 7.99 4.72 -17.48
N ASN A 108 8.78 3.75 -17.01
CA ASN A 108 8.94 2.43 -17.61
C ASN A 108 8.11 1.35 -16.87
N TYR A 109 7.07 1.73 -16.12
CA TYR A 109 6.27 0.78 -15.34
C TYR A 109 5.65 -0.37 -16.15
N LEU A 110 5.44 -0.19 -17.46
CA LEU A 110 4.92 -1.25 -18.33
C LEU A 110 5.89 -2.41 -18.50
N ASP A 111 7.20 -2.15 -18.45
CA ASP A 111 8.24 -3.17 -18.52
C ASP A 111 8.24 -4.05 -17.26
N VAL A 112 7.74 -3.52 -16.14
CA VAL A 112 7.66 -4.21 -14.84
C VAL A 112 6.34 -4.95 -14.68
N THR A 113 5.22 -4.28 -14.97
CA THR A 113 3.90 -4.81 -14.60
C THR A 113 3.40 -5.94 -15.49
N ASN A 114 3.69 -5.90 -16.80
CA ASN A 114 3.36 -6.93 -17.80
C ASN A 114 2.02 -7.66 -17.57
N GLU A 115 0.91 -6.92 -17.49
CA GLU A 115 -0.41 -7.50 -17.22
C GLU A 115 -0.86 -8.48 -18.33
N PHE A 116 -1.46 -9.59 -17.95
CA PHE A 116 -2.02 -10.60 -18.86
C PHE A 116 -3.37 -11.14 -18.35
N VAL A 117 -4.17 -11.71 -19.25
CA VAL A 117 -5.50 -12.27 -18.93
C VAL A 117 -5.41 -13.78 -18.83
N VAL A 118 -6.17 -14.36 -17.89
CA VAL A 118 -6.32 -15.81 -17.73
C VAL A 118 -7.80 -16.21 -17.84
N PRO A 119 -8.14 -17.42 -18.29
CA PRO A 119 -9.54 -17.83 -18.50
C PRO A 119 -10.38 -17.92 -17.22
N HIS A 120 -9.76 -18.13 -16.06
CA HIS A 120 -10.44 -18.38 -14.78
C HIS A 120 -10.63 -17.14 -13.90
N SER A 121 -10.24 -15.95 -14.38
CA SER A 121 -10.31 -14.70 -13.63
C SER A 121 -10.89 -13.57 -14.48
N THR A 122 -11.72 -12.73 -13.88
CA THR A 122 -12.20 -11.48 -14.48
C THR A 122 -11.23 -10.32 -14.30
N SER A 123 -10.23 -10.47 -13.44
CA SER A 123 -9.14 -9.51 -13.23
C SER A 123 -7.88 -9.99 -13.93
N LYS A 124 -7.03 -9.05 -14.36
CA LYS A 124 -5.74 -9.37 -14.96
C LYS A 124 -4.76 -9.88 -13.91
N HIS A 125 -3.77 -10.61 -14.38
CA HIS A 125 -2.61 -11.06 -13.63
C HIS A 125 -1.39 -10.26 -14.05
N ALA A 126 -0.35 -10.20 -13.21
CA ALA A 126 0.89 -9.47 -13.49
C ALA A 126 2.12 -10.35 -13.24
N LYS A 127 3.21 -10.07 -13.94
CA LYS A 127 4.51 -10.74 -13.75
C LYS A 127 5.67 -9.86 -14.21
N PHE A 128 6.89 -10.15 -13.77
CA PHE A 128 8.08 -9.43 -14.21
C PHE A 128 9.26 -10.36 -14.49
N ASN A 129 10.15 -10.57 -13.50
CA ASN A 129 11.34 -11.40 -13.63
C ASN A 129 11.06 -12.88 -13.33
N ARG A 130 9.96 -13.17 -12.62
CA ARG A 130 9.49 -14.53 -12.32
C ARG A 130 8.11 -14.80 -12.94
N SER A 131 7.51 -15.96 -12.62
CA SER A 131 6.14 -16.30 -13.04
C SER A 131 5.09 -15.37 -12.43
N SER A 132 5.40 -14.76 -11.29
CA SER A 132 4.58 -13.82 -10.53
C SER A 132 5.48 -12.96 -9.63
N TYR A 133 4.94 -11.87 -9.07
CA TYR A 133 5.61 -11.08 -8.03
C TYR A 133 4.62 -10.68 -6.93
N PHE A 134 5.15 -10.33 -5.75
CA PHE A 134 4.39 -9.86 -4.59
C PHE A 134 4.49 -8.33 -4.48
N VAL A 135 3.36 -7.67 -4.24
CA VAL A 135 3.27 -6.26 -3.82
C VAL A 135 2.53 -6.13 -2.50
N GLY A 136 2.87 -5.13 -1.69
CA GLY A 136 2.27 -4.90 -0.38
C GLY A 136 3.28 -4.58 0.70
N ALA A 137 2.85 -4.62 1.97
CA ALA A 137 3.71 -4.29 3.11
C ALA A 137 4.95 -5.19 3.20
N LEU A 138 4.80 -6.48 2.90
CA LEU A 138 5.95 -7.40 2.89
C LEU A 138 6.97 -7.06 1.81
N ALA A 139 6.53 -6.59 0.63
CA ALA A 139 7.43 -6.14 -0.42
C ALA A 139 8.21 -4.89 -0.01
N ARG A 140 7.51 -3.89 0.51
CA ARG A 140 8.12 -2.67 1.06
C ARG A 140 9.09 -2.99 2.20
N PHE A 141 8.70 -3.88 3.11
CA PHE A 141 9.55 -4.33 4.19
C PHE A 141 10.83 -5.00 3.67
N ASN A 142 10.74 -5.93 2.73
CA ASN A 142 11.90 -6.62 2.15
C ASN A 142 12.84 -5.64 1.42
N ASN A 143 12.29 -4.73 0.62
CA ASN A 143 13.08 -3.80 -0.21
C ASN A 143 13.64 -2.60 0.58
N SER A 144 12.95 -2.16 1.62
CA SER A 144 13.21 -0.89 2.32
C SER A 144 13.44 -1.04 3.82
N TYR A 145 13.73 -2.25 4.32
CA TYR A 145 13.94 -2.54 5.75
C TYR A 145 14.87 -1.53 6.44
N ASN A 146 15.99 -1.19 5.78
CA ASN A 146 17.01 -0.30 6.34
C ASN A 146 16.49 1.12 6.61
N LEU A 147 15.43 1.55 5.91
CA LEU A 147 14.82 2.87 5.99
C LEU A 147 13.67 2.93 7.01
N LEU A 148 13.30 1.81 7.63
CA LEU A 148 12.39 1.82 8.76
C LEU A 148 12.97 2.62 9.92
N LYS A 149 12.11 3.38 10.60
CA LYS A 149 12.42 3.98 11.90
C LYS A 149 12.78 2.90 12.91
N LYS A 150 13.64 3.24 13.86
CA LYS A 150 14.23 2.31 14.83
C LYS A 150 13.15 1.53 15.59
N GLU A 151 12.13 2.22 16.08
CA GLU A 151 11.03 1.62 16.85
C GLU A 151 10.22 0.62 16.01
N ALA A 152 10.03 0.89 14.72
CA ALA A 152 9.39 -0.06 13.81
C ALA A 152 10.25 -1.32 13.60
N LYS A 153 11.59 -1.18 13.53
CA LYS A 153 12.51 -2.33 13.51
C LYS A 153 12.47 -3.12 14.82
N ASP A 154 12.38 -2.44 15.96
CA ASP A 154 12.25 -3.08 17.27
C ASP A 154 10.94 -3.90 17.35
N VAL A 155 9.85 -3.39 16.78
CA VAL A 155 8.57 -4.12 16.65
C VAL A 155 8.70 -5.30 15.70
N ALA A 156 9.35 -5.14 14.55
CA ALA A 156 9.59 -6.25 13.62
C ALA A 156 10.35 -7.40 14.31
N ALA A 157 11.41 -7.07 15.06
CA ALA A 157 12.15 -8.05 15.86
C ALA A 157 11.27 -8.72 16.93
N LYS A 158 10.46 -7.95 17.67
CA LYS A 158 9.50 -8.48 18.66
C LYS A 158 8.50 -9.46 18.04
N LEU A 159 8.06 -9.21 16.81
CA LEU A 159 7.09 -10.03 16.09
C LEU A 159 7.73 -11.14 15.24
N GLY A 160 9.06 -11.33 15.32
CA GLY A 160 9.77 -12.37 14.57
C GLY A 160 9.84 -12.12 13.06
N LEU A 161 9.71 -10.88 12.61
CA LEU A 161 9.83 -10.49 11.21
C LEU A 161 11.25 -9.97 10.91
N SER A 162 11.97 -10.67 10.04
CA SER A 162 13.30 -10.29 9.53
C SER A 162 13.29 -10.13 8.00
N ALA A 163 14.12 -9.27 7.44
CA ALA A 163 14.24 -9.12 5.99
C ALA A 163 15.43 -9.93 5.45
N PRO A 164 15.30 -10.65 4.31
CA PRO A 164 14.04 -10.90 3.60
C PRO A 164 13.17 -11.94 4.32
N ASN A 165 11.86 -11.87 4.11
CA ASN A 165 10.89 -12.89 4.53
C ASN A 165 10.00 -13.31 3.35
N PHE A 166 9.84 -14.63 3.19
CA PHE A 166 9.14 -15.26 2.06
C PHE A 166 7.81 -15.93 2.46
N ASN A 167 7.34 -15.67 3.68
CA ASN A 167 6.05 -16.16 4.16
C ASN A 167 4.96 -15.10 3.89
N PRO A 168 4.02 -15.32 2.96
CA PRO A 168 2.98 -14.34 2.63
C PRO A 168 2.08 -14.01 3.83
N TYR A 169 1.90 -14.91 4.81
CA TYR A 169 1.16 -14.63 6.04
C TYR A 169 1.82 -13.53 6.88
N MET A 170 3.14 -13.36 6.77
CA MET A 170 3.89 -12.30 7.44
C MET A 170 3.62 -10.91 6.84
N ASN A 171 2.90 -10.79 5.72
CA ASN A 171 2.42 -9.49 5.23
C ASN A 171 1.53 -8.77 6.25
N THR A 172 0.72 -9.50 7.01
CA THR A 172 -0.09 -8.91 8.10
C THR A 172 0.81 -8.35 9.20
N VAL A 173 1.90 -9.05 9.53
CA VAL A 173 2.89 -8.59 10.52
C VAL A 173 3.63 -7.36 9.99
N ALA A 174 4.01 -7.36 8.71
CA ALA A 174 4.62 -6.22 8.06
C ALA A 174 3.69 -4.99 8.07
N GLN A 175 2.39 -5.16 7.82
CA GLN A 175 1.41 -4.07 7.94
C GLN A 175 1.36 -3.47 9.36
N VAL A 176 1.47 -4.29 10.40
CA VAL A 176 1.52 -3.80 11.80
C VAL A 176 2.81 -3.02 12.07
N VAL A 177 3.94 -3.50 11.56
CA VAL A 177 5.22 -2.77 11.62
C VAL A 177 5.12 -1.41 10.89
N GLU A 178 4.48 -1.39 9.72
CA GLU A 178 4.25 -0.16 8.96
C GLU A 178 3.32 0.80 9.67
N VAL A 179 2.27 0.34 10.36
CA VAL A 179 1.41 1.22 11.17
C VAL A 179 2.25 2.00 12.18
N VAL A 180 3.20 1.34 12.85
CA VAL A 180 4.13 2.00 13.79
C VAL A 180 5.01 3.00 13.08
N HIS A 181 5.59 2.61 11.93
CA HIS A 181 6.38 3.51 11.09
C HIS A 181 5.58 4.77 10.72
N CYS A 182 4.38 4.61 10.16
CA CYS A 182 3.52 5.69 9.70
C CYS A 182 3.07 6.60 10.84
N VAL A 183 2.77 6.06 12.03
CA VAL A 183 2.40 6.87 13.20
C VAL A 183 3.56 7.78 13.60
N LEU A 184 4.77 7.24 13.70
CA LEU A 184 5.97 8.01 14.02
C LEU A 184 6.32 9.00 12.91
N ASP A 185 6.12 8.61 11.66
CA ASP A 185 6.41 9.48 10.52
C ASP A 185 5.44 10.64 10.42
N THR A 186 4.16 10.40 10.71
CA THR A 186 3.15 11.44 10.83
C THR A 186 3.52 12.47 11.89
N ILE A 187 4.04 12.05 13.05
CA ILE A 187 4.52 12.97 14.09
C ILE A 187 5.67 13.84 13.55
N ASN A 188 6.66 13.22 12.91
CA ASN A 188 7.80 13.94 12.33
C ASN A 188 7.38 14.92 11.22
N LEU A 189 6.42 14.53 10.37
CA LEU A 189 5.87 15.39 9.32
C LEU A 189 5.15 16.59 9.92
N ILE A 190 4.35 16.39 10.97
CA ILE A 190 3.69 17.49 11.70
C ILE A 190 4.73 18.44 12.29
N ASP A 191 5.76 17.92 12.96
CA ASP A 191 6.83 18.76 13.53
C ASP A 191 7.55 19.57 12.46
N THR A 192 7.90 18.93 11.35
CA THR A 192 8.55 19.60 10.21
C THR A 192 7.66 20.71 9.64
N LEU A 193 6.35 20.48 9.52
CA LEU A 193 5.40 21.48 9.03
C LEU A 193 5.25 22.66 10.00
N LEU A 194 5.20 22.39 11.31
CA LEU A 194 5.11 23.43 12.35
C LEU A 194 6.40 24.25 12.43
N GLU A 195 7.58 23.63 12.32
CA GLU A 195 8.87 24.31 12.36
C GLU A 195 9.09 25.21 11.13
N LYS A 196 8.72 24.73 9.94
CA LYS A 196 8.85 25.50 8.69
C LYS A 196 7.79 26.59 8.55
N GLY A 197 6.69 26.48 9.29
CA GLY A 197 5.50 27.30 9.16
C GLY A 197 4.66 26.87 7.95
N ILE A 198 3.33 26.91 8.12
CA ILE A 198 2.39 26.51 7.07
C ILE A 198 2.08 27.71 6.19
N LYS A 199 2.32 27.57 4.88
CA LYS A 199 1.97 28.59 3.89
C LYS A 199 0.73 28.14 3.12
N ASN A 200 -0.27 29.01 3.07
CA ASN A 200 -1.43 28.79 2.22
C ASN A 200 -1.07 29.22 0.79
N GLU A 201 -0.60 28.27 -0.01
CA GLU A 201 -0.28 28.48 -1.41
C GLU A 201 -1.53 28.23 -2.26
N LYS A 202 -1.96 29.24 -3.02
CA LYS A 202 -3.10 29.08 -3.93
C LYS A 202 -2.71 28.05 -5.02
N PRO A 203 -3.44 26.94 -5.18
CA PRO A 203 -3.07 25.91 -6.15
C PRO A 203 -3.19 26.47 -7.57
N ASN A 204 -2.18 26.23 -8.39
CA ASN A 204 -2.24 26.54 -9.81
C ASN A 204 -3.00 25.44 -10.57
N GLN A 205 -4.27 25.71 -10.86
CA GLN A 205 -5.15 24.79 -11.59
C GLN A 205 -5.17 25.06 -13.10
N GLU A 206 -4.40 26.04 -13.59
CA GLU A 206 -4.29 26.30 -15.02
C GLU A 206 -3.25 25.35 -15.63
N PRO A 207 -3.64 24.47 -16.58
CA PRO A 207 -2.71 23.56 -17.21
C PRO A 207 -1.62 24.33 -17.97
N THR A 208 -0.36 24.09 -17.60
CA THR A 208 0.80 24.72 -18.27
C THR A 208 1.31 23.88 -19.45
N LYS A 209 0.92 22.60 -19.52
CA LYS A 209 1.30 21.63 -20.55
C LYS A 209 0.17 20.61 -20.74
N TYR A 210 0.14 19.98 -21.91
CA TYR A 210 -0.70 18.82 -22.23
C TYR A 210 0.21 17.64 -22.60
N GLY A 211 -0.32 16.42 -22.54
CA GLY A 211 0.44 15.19 -22.81
C GLY A 211 0.20 14.11 -21.76
N ARG A 212 1.19 13.23 -21.61
CA ARG A 212 1.16 12.06 -20.73
C ARG A 212 1.78 12.37 -19.36
N GLY A 213 1.10 11.96 -18.29
CA GLY A 213 1.59 12.02 -16.92
C GLY A 213 1.47 10.66 -16.26
N ILE A 214 2.57 10.16 -15.71
CA ILE A 214 2.66 8.87 -15.05
C ILE A 214 3.08 9.12 -13.60
N ALA A 215 2.41 8.46 -12.67
CA ALA A 215 2.75 8.50 -11.25
C ALA A 215 2.58 7.11 -10.64
N THR A 216 3.40 6.84 -9.64
CA THR A 216 3.26 5.69 -8.77
C THR A 216 3.26 6.11 -7.31
N THR A 217 2.60 5.35 -6.47
CA THR A 217 2.65 5.52 -5.01
C THR A 217 2.33 4.20 -4.33
N GLU A 218 2.67 4.05 -3.06
CA GLU A 218 2.27 2.88 -2.28
C GLU A 218 0.93 3.14 -1.61
N VAL A 219 -0.05 2.31 -1.92
CA VAL A 219 -1.24 2.19 -1.10
C VAL A 219 -1.05 1.03 -0.12
N PRO A 220 -1.91 0.85 0.90
CA PRO A 220 -1.71 -0.20 1.92
C PRO A 220 -1.48 -1.61 1.34
N ARG A 221 -2.09 -1.89 0.18
CA ARG A 221 -2.06 -3.19 -0.52
C ARG A 221 -0.91 -3.37 -1.51
N GLY A 222 -0.10 -2.34 -1.74
CA GLY A 222 1.06 -2.38 -2.63
C GLY A 222 1.14 -1.18 -3.57
N ILE A 223 2.08 -1.28 -4.52
CA ILE A 223 2.37 -0.23 -5.50
C ILE A 223 1.19 -0.01 -6.47
N LEU A 224 0.79 1.24 -6.63
CA LEU A 224 -0.32 1.69 -7.46
C LEU A 224 0.20 2.60 -8.57
N PHE A 225 -0.14 2.29 -9.83
CA PHE A 225 0.24 3.09 -10.99
C PHE A 225 -0.96 3.80 -11.59
N HIS A 226 -0.80 5.08 -11.90
CA HIS A 226 -1.74 5.90 -12.65
C HIS A 226 -1.01 6.55 -13.84
N ASP A 227 -1.53 6.33 -15.05
CA ASP A 227 -1.01 6.90 -16.30
C ASP A 227 -2.17 7.52 -17.08
N TYR A 228 -2.10 8.83 -17.29
CA TYR A 228 -3.12 9.59 -18.00
C TYR A 228 -2.51 10.41 -19.13
N THR A 229 -3.17 10.41 -20.29
CA THR A 229 -2.85 11.30 -21.40
C THR A 229 -3.98 12.30 -21.60
N TYR A 230 -3.63 13.59 -21.61
CA TYR A 230 -4.57 14.70 -21.79
C TYR A 230 -4.32 15.44 -23.11
N ASN A 231 -5.40 15.80 -23.81
CA ASN A 231 -5.34 16.63 -25.00
C ASN A 231 -5.20 18.13 -24.67
N ARG A 232 -5.14 18.97 -25.71
CA ARG A 232 -4.99 20.43 -25.58
C ARG A 232 -6.18 21.12 -24.91
N GLN A 233 -7.34 20.47 -24.84
CA GLN A 233 -8.54 20.96 -24.17
C GLN A 233 -8.62 20.49 -22.71
N GLY A 234 -7.63 19.73 -22.22
CA GLY A 234 -7.62 19.17 -20.88
C GLY A 234 -8.51 17.94 -20.71
N MET A 235 -8.92 17.30 -21.80
CA MET A 235 -9.72 16.08 -21.78
C MET A 235 -8.80 14.84 -21.79
N ILE A 236 -9.18 13.80 -21.04
CA ILE A 236 -8.47 12.52 -21.01
C ILE A 236 -8.67 11.80 -22.35
N GLU A 237 -7.58 11.47 -23.04
CA GLU A 237 -7.56 10.63 -24.24
C GLU A 237 -7.26 9.18 -23.91
N THR A 238 -6.45 8.93 -22.89
CA THR A 238 -6.08 7.58 -22.44
C THR A 238 -5.87 7.57 -20.94
N ALA A 239 -6.32 6.49 -20.29
CA ALA A 239 -6.13 6.24 -18.87
C ALA A 239 -5.73 4.78 -18.69
N ASN A 240 -4.65 4.54 -17.93
CA ASN A 240 -4.25 3.23 -17.50
C ASN A 240 -3.98 3.26 -15.99
N CYS A 241 -4.57 2.32 -15.26
CA CYS A 241 -4.38 2.16 -13.83
C CYS A 241 -4.03 0.71 -13.53
N ILE A 242 -2.91 0.48 -12.84
CA ILE A 242 -2.50 -0.86 -12.44
C ILE A 242 -2.57 -0.94 -10.92
N ILE A 243 -3.56 -1.71 -10.44
CA ILE A 243 -3.97 -1.73 -9.04
C ILE A 243 -3.30 -2.92 -8.32
N PRO A 244 -2.83 -2.75 -7.07
CA PRO A 244 -2.03 -3.77 -6.37
C PRO A 244 -2.68 -5.14 -6.25
N THR A 245 -4.01 -5.19 -6.01
CA THR A 245 -4.69 -6.47 -5.84
C THR A 245 -4.65 -7.33 -7.10
N GLY A 246 -4.78 -6.74 -8.30
CA GLY A 246 -4.63 -7.47 -9.57
C GLY A 246 -3.19 -8.00 -9.75
N GLN A 247 -2.21 -7.21 -9.35
CA GLN A 247 -0.80 -7.59 -9.44
C GLN A 247 -0.47 -8.84 -8.62
N ASN A 248 -1.09 -9.00 -7.44
CA ASN A 248 -0.87 -10.15 -6.56
C ASN A 248 -1.56 -11.45 -7.01
N LEU A 249 -2.51 -11.41 -7.97
CA LEU A 249 -3.32 -12.60 -8.31
C LEU A 249 -2.48 -13.76 -8.84
N ALA A 250 -1.48 -13.49 -9.67
CA ALA A 250 -0.56 -14.52 -10.15
C ALA A 250 0.24 -15.15 -9.01
N ASN A 251 0.62 -14.35 -8.02
CA ASN A 251 1.42 -14.81 -6.89
C ASN A 251 0.58 -15.64 -5.91
N ILE A 252 -0.69 -15.28 -5.74
CA ILE A 252 -1.67 -16.10 -5.02
C ILE A 252 -1.87 -17.44 -5.72
N ASP A 253 -2.04 -17.46 -7.05
CA ASP A 253 -2.19 -18.70 -7.82
C ASP A 253 -0.95 -19.60 -7.66
N ASP A 254 0.26 -19.04 -7.71
CA ASP A 254 1.50 -19.79 -7.55
C ASP A 254 1.73 -20.26 -6.09
N ASP A 255 1.33 -19.48 -5.09
CA ASP A 255 1.30 -19.92 -3.70
C ASP A 255 0.33 -21.09 -3.50
N MET A 256 -0.87 -21.02 -4.06
CA MET A 256 -1.85 -22.10 -3.97
C MET A 256 -1.33 -23.39 -4.61
N LYS A 257 -0.67 -23.31 -5.76
CA LYS A 257 -0.04 -24.47 -6.41
C LYS A 257 1.02 -25.12 -5.53
N LYS A 258 1.75 -24.36 -4.72
CA LYS A 258 2.72 -24.89 -3.75
C LYS A 258 2.04 -25.44 -2.48
N LEU A 259 1.09 -24.70 -1.93
CA LEU A 259 0.47 -25.01 -0.63
C LEU A 259 -0.47 -26.22 -0.71
N VAL A 260 -1.29 -26.33 -1.75
CA VAL A 260 -2.31 -27.40 -1.85
C VAL A 260 -1.73 -28.81 -1.72
N PRO A 261 -0.62 -29.17 -2.40
CA PRO A 261 0.05 -30.46 -2.19
C PRO A 261 0.46 -30.75 -0.74
N GLU A 262 0.81 -29.73 0.05
CA GLU A 262 1.25 -29.89 1.45
C GLU A 262 0.08 -30.17 2.41
N ILE A 263 -1.15 -29.86 2.00
CA ILE A 263 -2.36 -29.93 2.85
C ILE A 263 -3.46 -30.82 2.28
N ILE A 264 -3.19 -31.55 1.19
CA ILE A 264 -4.20 -32.28 0.40
C ILE A 264 -4.96 -33.34 1.22
N ASP A 265 -4.32 -33.89 2.25
CA ASP A 265 -4.88 -34.94 3.11
C ASP A 265 -5.70 -34.40 4.30
N GLU A 266 -5.80 -33.06 4.48
CA GLU A 266 -6.46 -32.45 5.65
C GLU A 266 -7.99 -32.39 5.56
N GLY A 267 -8.55 -32.81 4.43
CA GLY A 267 -9.98 -32.75 4.15
C GLY A 267 -10.45 -31.38 3.67
N LYS A 268 -11.55 -31.38 2.91
CA LYS A 268 -12.03 -30.22 2.14
C LYS A 268 -12.20 -28.94 2.97
N GLU A 269 -12.82 -29.02 4.15
CA GLU A 269 -13.10 -27.84 4.97
C GLU A 269 -11.83 -27.14 5.46
N LYS A 270 -10.84 -27.91 5.91
CA LYS A 270 -9.55 -27.36 6.36
C LYS A 270 -8.77 -26.77 5.20
N ILE A 271 -8.75 -27.44 4.05
CA ILE A 271 -8.12 -26.93 2.83
C ILE A 271 -8.74 -25.60 2.43
N THR A 272 -10.08 -25.54 2.33
CA THR A 272 -10.80 -24.29 2.02
C THR A 272 -10.41 -23.17 2.97
N HIS A 273 -10.44 -23.43 4.28
CA HIS A 273 -10.08 -22.42 5.28
C HIS A 273 -8.64 -21.90 5.12
N LYS A 274 -7.67 -22.79 4.90
CA LYS A 274 -6.26 -22.42 4.69
C LYS A 274 -6.04 -21.61 3.42
N LEU A 275 -6.73 -21.97 2.32
CA LEU A 275 -6.67 -21.22 1.06
C LEU A 275 -7.31 -19.83 1.20
N GLU A 276 -8.43 -19.72 1.93
CA GLU A 276 -9.00 -18.41 2.21
C GLU A 276 -8.09 -17.55 3.12
N MET A 277 -7.42 -18.16 4.11
CA MET A 277 -6.42 -17.46 4.92
C MET A 277 -5.26 -16.97 4.05
N LEU A 278 -4.78 -17.79 3.11
CA LEU A 278 -3.73 -17.40 2.17
C LEU A 278 -4.17 -16.18 1.36
N VAL A 279 -5.37 -16.20 0.76
CA VAL A 279 -5.91 -15.05 0.03
C VAL A 279 -6.00 -13.81 0.92
N ARG A 280 -6.49 -13.94 2.15
CA ARG A 280 -6.61 -12.81 3.10
C ARG A 280 -5.25 -12.23 3.52
N ALA A 281 -4.18 -13.03 3.53
CA ALA A 281 -2.84 -12.55 3.87
C ALA A 281 -2.33 -11.47 2.89
N TYR A 282 -2.82 -11.47 1.66
CA TYR A 282 -2.52 -10.46 0.64
C TYR A 282 -3.36 -9.17 0.78
N ASP A 283 -4.29 -9.11 1.76
CA ASP A 283 -5.25 -8.00 1.94
C ASP A 283 -5.93 -7.56 0.62
N PRO A 284 -6.62 -8.47 -0.11
CA PRO A 284 -7.16 -8.14 -1.41
C PRO A 284 -8.33 -7.15 -1.31
N CYS A 285 -8.30 -6.09 -2.13
CA CYS A 285 -9.48 -5.24 -2.39
C CYS A 285 -10.12 -5.69 -3.71
N ILE A 286 -11.10 -6.59 -3.65
CA ILE A 286 -11.76 -7.15 -4.84
C ILE A 286 -12.44 -6.04 -5.66
N SER A 287 -13.09 -5.07 -5.01
CA SER A 287 -13.70 -3.92 -5.71
C SER A 287 -12.68 -3.02 -6.42
N CYS A 288 -11.41 -3.08 -6.01
CA CYS A 288 -10.34 -2.29 -6.61
C CYS A 288 -9.67 -3.03 -7.78
N SER A 289 -9.75 -4.38 -7.84
CA SER A 289 -9.02 -5.18 -8.84
C SER A 289 -9.74 -5.32 -10.18
N VAL A 290 -11.00 -4.87 -10.26
CA VAL A 290 -11.78 -4.84 -11.51
C VAL A 290 -12.46 -3.48 -11.64
N HIS A 291 -12.41 -2.93 -12.84
CA HIS A 291 -13.15 -1.74 -13.22
C HIS A 291 -14.00 -2.11 -14.42
N MET A 292 -15.32 -2.08 -14.26
CA MET A 292 -16.28 -2.36 -15.34
C MET A 292 -17.01 -1.06 -15.64
N LEU A 293 -17.03 -0.67 -16.91
CA LEU A 293 -17.84 0.43 -17.41
C LEU A 293 -18.71 -0.12 -18.54
N ASP A 294 -20.02 0.08 -18.43
CA ASP A 294 -20.96 -0.16 -19.52
C ASP A 294 -21.23 1.20 -20.19
N VAL A 295 -20.90 1.33 -21.48
CA VAL A 295 -21.03 2.58 -22.23
C VAL A 295 -22.09 2.41 -23.30
N THR A 296 -23.17 3.17 -23.18
CA THR A 296 -24.16 3.35 -24.26
C THR A 296 -23.86 4.67 -24.95
N PHE A 297 -23.63 4.62 -26.26
CA PHE A 297 -23.49 5.82 -27.07
C PHE A 297 -24.89 6.32 -27.48
N GLU A 298 -25.21 7.57 -27.14
CA GLU A 298 -26.37 8.27 -27.70
C GLU A 298 -25.88 9.13 -28.89
N GLU A 299 -26.47 8.90 -30.06
CA GLU A 299 -26.28 9.72 -31.28
C GLU A 299 -27.17 10.96 -31.29
#